data_AF-A0A848LLK0-F1
#
_entry.id   AF-A0A848LLK0-F1
#
_cell.length_a   1.000
_cell.length_b   1.000
_cell.length_c   1.000
_cell.angle_alpha   90.00
_cell.angle_beta   90.00
_cell.angle_gamma   90.00
#
_symmetry.space_group_name_H-M   'P 1'
#
loop_
_entity.id
_entity.type
_entity.pdbx_description
1 polymer ?
#
loop_
_entity_poly.entity_id
_entity_poly.type
_entity_poly.pdbx_seq_one_letter_code
_entity_poly.pdbx_strand_id
1 'polypeptide(L)'
;MTVQYDANIIRDHAAALYSRAARIVFMTGFLGCVIGAIVGAALGAPTGGKPGIFLLLGAVFGALVGVSIGRGRAFVLQLQAQTALCQVAIEANTRRAADAAGEAIRPAASGHLSQVG
;
A
#
# COMPACT_ATOMS: atom_id res chain seq x y z
N MET A 1 -26.03 -13.51 13.22
CA MET A 1 -25.78 -13.20 11.80
C MET A 1 -24.38 -13.69 11.47
N THR A 2 -24.23 -14.71 10.63
CA THR A 2 -22.90 -15.19 10.20
C THR A 2 -22.44 -14.33 9.04
N VAL A 3 -21.52 -13.40 9.28
CA VAL A 3 -20.90 -12.62 8.21
C VAL A 3 -20.14 -13.59 7.32
N GLN A 4 -20.54 -13.69 6.04
CA GLN A 4 -19.87 -14.55 5.07
C GLN A 4 -18.55 -13.87 4.66
N TYR A 5 -17.44 -14.57 4.84
CA TYR A 5 -16.12 -14.05 4.48
C TYR A 5 -16.01 -13.84 2.96
N ASP A 6 -15.63 -12.64 2.53
CA ASP A 6 -15.36 -12.29 1.14
C ASP A 6 -13.95 -11.71 0.98
N ALA A 7 -13.07 -12.45 0.28
CA ALA A 7 -11.70 -12.06 0.03
C ALA A 7 -11.56 -10.81 -0.86
N ASN A 8 -12.59 -10.48 -1.65
CA ASN A 8 -12.55 -9.31 -2.53
C ASN A 8 -12.52 -8.01 -1.73
N ILE A 9 -13.22 -7.95 -0.59
CA ILE A 9 -13.23 -6.78 0.30
C ILE A 9 -11.81 -6.42 0.77
N ILE A 10 -10.99 -7.43 1.08
CA ILE A 10 -9.62 -7.21 1.54
C ILE A 10 -8.72 -6.72 0.38
N ARG A 11 -8.94 -7.22 -0.83
CA ARG A 11 -8.23 -6.75 -2.04
C ARG A 11 -8.58 -5.30 -2.36
N ASP A 12 -9.86 -4.95 -2.28
CA ASP A 12 -10.34 -3.58 -2.48
C ASP A 12 -9.77 -2.63 -1.43
N HIS A 13 -9.71 -3.08 -0.17
CA HIS A 13 -9.07 -2.32 0.90
C HIS A 13 -7.57 -2.10 0.64
N ALA A 14 -6.85 -3.14 0.19
CA ALA A 14 -5.45 -3.04 -0.19
C ALA A 14 -5.25 -2.03 -1.35
N ALA A 15 -6.10 -2.08 -2.38
CA ALA A 15 -6.08 -1.11 -3.47
C ALA A 15 -6.34 0.33 -2.99
N ALA A 16 -7.28 0.50 -2.06
CA ALA A 16 -7.56 1.79 -1.44
C ALA A 16 -6.34 2.32 -0.66
N LEU A 17 -5.61 1.46 0.06
CA LEU A 17 -4.38 1.84 0.76
C LEU A 17 -3.28 2.33 -0.21
N TYR A 18 -3.10 1.64 -1.36
CA TYR A 18 -2.17 2.09 -2.41
C TYR A 18 -2.57 3.46 -2.99
N SER A 19 -3.86 3.67 -3.26
CA SER A 19 -4.35 4.96 -3.77
C SER A 19 -4.12 6.10 -2.77
N ARG A 20 -4.30 5.83 -1.47
CA ARG A 20 -4.02 6.78 -0.39
C ARG A 20 -2.53 7.07 -0.28
N ALA A 21 -1.68 6.06 -0.41
CA ALA A 21 -0.23 6.21 -0.41
C ALA A 21 0.22 7.19 -1.50
N ALA A 22 -0.26 7.02 -2.73
CA ALA A 22 0.04 7.93 -3.84
C ALA A 22 -0.44 9.36 -3.57
N ARG A 23 -1.66 9.51 -3.04
CA ARG A 23 -2.23 10.81 -2.69
C ARG A 23 -1.41 11.54 -1.62
N ILE A 24 -0.91 10.84 -0.61
CA ILE A 24 -0.07 11.44 0.44
C ILE A 24 1.22 12.00 -0.15
N VAL A 25 1.94 11.23 -0.97
CA VAL A 25 3.19 11.70 -1.60
C VAL A 25 2.93 12.95 -2.44
N PHE A 26 1.85 12.95 -3.21
CA PHE A 26 1.48 14.09 -4.05
C PHE A 26 1.15 15.33 -3.20
N MET A 27 0.32 15.18 -2.16
CA MET A 27 -0.09 16.29 -1.29
C MET A 27 1.09 16.86 -0.49
N THR A 28 1.96 16.02 0.08
CA THR A 28 3.11 16.51 0.85
C THR A 28 4.18 17.12 -0.06
N GLY A 29 4.38 16.58 -1.26
CA GLY A 29 5.24 17.17 -2.28
C GLY A 29 4.73 18.53 -2.75
N PHE A 30 3.44 18.64 -3.04
CA PHE A 30 2.80 19.90 -3.43
C PHE A 30 2.90 20.95 -2.32
N LEU A 31 2.55 20.58 -1.08
CA LEU A 31 2.66 21.47 0.07
C LEU A 31 4.12 21.92 0.30
N GLY A 32 5.07 20.98 0.21
CA GLY A 32 6.49 21.29 0.27
C GLY A 32 6.93 22.25 -0.82
N CYS A 33 6.43 22.10 -2.05
CA CYS A 33 6.69 23.00 -3.16
C CYS A 33 6.21 24.42 -2.87
N VAL A 34 4.97 24.57 -2.39
CA VAL A 34 4.39 25.88 -2.05
C VAL A 34 5.16 26.56 -0.93
N ILE A 35 5.44 25.84 0.16
CA ILE A 35 6.21 26.37 1.30
C ILE A 35 7.62 26.76 0.84
N GLY A 36 8.27 25.88 0.08
CA GLY A 36 9.60 26.12 -0.46
C GLY A 36 9.65 27.34 -1.38
N ALA A 37 8.65 27.54 -2.23
CA ALA A 37 8.55 28.70 -3.11
C ALA A 37 8.42 30.01 -2.31
N ILE A 38 7.59 30.02 -1.27
CA ILE A 38 7.39 31.18 -0.38
C ILE A 38 8.70 31.53 0.33
N VAL A 39 9.36 30.53 0.93
CA VAL A 39 10.65 30.71 1.62
C VAL A 39 11.73 31.18 0.65
N GLY A 40 11.83 30.55 -0.52
CA GLY A 40 12.78 30.93 -1.57
C GLY A 40 12.59 32.37 -2.04
N ALA A 41 11.35 32.79 -2.27
CA ALA A 41 11.04 34.17 -2.65
C ALA A 41 11.43 35.18 -1.55
N ALA A 42 11.13 34.88 -0.28
CA ALA A 42 11.47 35.73 0.85
C ALA A 42 13.00 35.88 1.02
N LEU A 43 13.76 34.81 0.81
CA LEU A 43 15.22 34.84 0.88
C LEU A 43 15.86 35.54 -0.32
N GLY A 44 15.24 35.49 -1.50
CA GLY A 44 15.72 36.15 -2.71
C GLY A 44 15.52 37.67 -2.70
N ALA A 45 14.43 38.15 -2.08
CA ALA A 45 14.06 39.57 -2.07
C ALA A 45 15.17 40.56 -1.60
N PRO A 46 15.91 40.31 -0.50
CA PRO A 46 16.95 41.24 -0.03
C PRO A 46 18.28 41.15 -0.79
N THR A 47 18.49 40.14 -1.65
CA THR A 47 19.81 39.86 -2.25
C THR A 47 20.13 40.65 -3.52
N GLY A 48 19.18 41.41 -4.07
CA GLY A 48 19.34 42.09 -5.36
C GLY A 48 19.53 41.14 -6.57
N GLY A 49 19.50 39.82 -6.35
CA GLY A 49 19.57 38.81 -7.39
C GLY A 49 18.26 38.67 -8.18
N LYS A 50 18.21 37.70 -9.11
CA LYS A 50 16.99 37.39 -9.86
C LYS A 50 15.97 36.67 -8.94
N PRO A 51 14.89 37.32 -8.47
CA PRO A 51 13.97 36.72 -7.49
C PRO A 51 13.31 35.43 -8.00
N GLY A 52 13.13 35.30 -9.32
CA GLY A 52 12.60 34.08 -9.93
C GLY A 52 13.49 32.83 -9.75
N ILE A 53 14.82 33.00 -9.65
CA ILE A 53 15.75 31.87 -9.45
C ILE A 53 15.60 31.31 -8.03
N PHE A 54 15.56 32.18 -7.01
CA PHE A 54 15.39 31.75 -5.63
C PHE A 54 14.01 31.14 -5.37
N LEU A 55 12.96 31.65 -6.01
CA LEU A 55 11.62 31.07 -5.97
C LEU A 55 11.63 29.64 -6.53
N LEU A 56 12.22 29.43 -7.72
CA LEU A 56 12.32 28.10 -8.33
C LEU A 56 13.17 27.13 -7.50
N LEU A 57 14.34 27.57 -7.01
CA LEU A 57 15.20 26.76 -6.14
C LEU A 57 14.48 26.35 -4.86
N GLY A 58 13.82 27.29 -4.20
CA GLY A 58 13.01 27.02 -3.01
C GLY A 58 11.89 26.04 -3.30
N ALA A 59 11.14 26.25 -4.39
CA ALA A 59 10.04 25.38 -4.80
C ALA A 59 10.50 23.94 -5.06
N VAL A 60 11.61 23.76 -5.80
CA VAL A 60 12.18 22.44 -6.10
C VAL A 60 12.70 21.78 -4.82
N PHE A 61 13.46 22.51 -4.00
CA PHE A 61 13.98 21.99 -2.74
C PHE A 61 12.86 21.57 -1.79
N GLY A 62 11.86 22.42 -1.61
CA GLY A 62 10.69 22.14 -0.78
C GLY A 62 9.88 20.95 -1.31
N ALA A 63 9.71 20.81 -2.63
CA ALA A 63 9.07 19.65 -3.22
C ALA A 63 9.84 18.35 -2.94
N LEU A 64 11.17 18.36 -3.07
CA LEU A 64 12.02 17.19 -2.80
C LEU A 64 11.91 16.74 -1.33
N VAL A 65 11.96 17.69 -0.39
CA VAL A 65 11.79 17.42 1.04
C VAL A 65 10.37 16.91 1.31
N GLY A 66 9.35 17.57 0.77
CA GLY A 66 7.94 17.18 0.94
C GLY A 66 7.63 15.79 0.40
N VAL A 67 8.17 15.43 -0.78
CA VAL A 67 8.06 14.09 -1.35
C VAL A 67 8.78 13.06 -0.48
N SER A 68 9.97 13.39 0.04
CA SER A 68 10.73 12.48 0.90
C SER A 68 10.00 12.15 2.20
N ILE A 69 9.41 13.17 2.85
CA ILE A 69 8.56 12.98 4.03
C ILE A 69 7.30 12.15 3.68
N GLY A 70 6.68 12.45 2.54
CA GLY A 70 5.50 11.72 2.05
C GLY A 70 5.76 10.24 1.78
N ARG A 71 6.93 9.92 1.23
CA ARG A 71 7.34 8.55 0.91
C ARG A 71 7.37 7.63 2.12
N GLY A 72 7.87 8.10 3.27
CA GLY A 72 7.87 7.31 4.50
C GLY A 72 6.45 6.91 4.92
N ARG A 73 5.51 7.86 4.90
CA ARG A 73 4.10 7.59 5.22
C ARG A 73 3.41 6.71 4.19
N ALA A 74 3.69 6.92 2.91
CA ALA A 74 3.18 6.09 1.83
C ALA A 74 3.66 4.63 1.94
N PHE A 75 4.92 4.43 2.32
CA PHE A 75 5.49 3.10 2.52
C PHE A 75 4.77 2.31 3.62
N VAL A 76 4.40 2.95 4.73
CA VAL A 76 3.61 2.28 5.79
C VAL A 76 2.25 1.80 5.26
N LEU A 77 1.55 2.61 4.46
CA LEU A 77 0.27 2.20 3.86
C LEU A 77 0.45 1.04 2.87
N GLN A 78 1.53 1.05 2.08
CA GLN A 78 1.86 -0.04 1.17
C GLN A 78 2.16 -1.33 1.93
N LEU A 79 2.94 -1.25 3.02
CA LEU A 79 3.20 -2.39 3.89
C LEU A 79 1.92 -2.96 4.50
N GLN A 80 1.03 -2.11 5.00
CA GLN A 80 -0.28 -2.54 5.51
C GLN A 80 -1.10 -3.28 4.45
N ALA A 81 -1.09 -2.78 3.20
CA ALA A 81 -1.76 -3.44 2.08
C ALA A 81 -1.16 -4.83 1.78
N GLN A 82 0.17 -4.95 1.78
CA GLN A 82 0.84 -6.23 1.55
C GLN A 82 0.57 -7.24 2.68
N THR A 83 0.57 -6.80 3.93
CA THR A 83 0.22 -7.65 5.08
C THR A 83 -1.19 -8.21 4.95
N ALA A 84 -2.15 -7.37 4.54
CA ALA A 84 -3.53 -7.81 4.32
C ALA A 84 -3.64 -8.84 3.19
N LEU A 85 -2.92 -8.63 2.08
CA LEU A 85 -2.89 -9.59 0.96
C LEU A 85 -2.21 -10.90 1.35
N CYS A 86 -1.16 -10.84 2.15
CA CYS A 86 -0.48 -12.03 2.67
C CYS A 86 -1.43 -12.89 3.51
N GLN A 87 -2.24 -12.27 4.37
CA GLN A 87 -3.24 -13.00 5.16
C GLN A 87 -4.27 -13.73 4.30
N VAL A 88 -4.76 -13.08 3.23
CA VAL A 88 -5.67 -13.72 2.25
C VAL A 88 -4.99 -14.91 1.57
N ALA A 89 -3.71 -14.78 1.19
CA ALA A 89 -2.95 -15.85 0.55
C ALA A 89 -2.72 -17.04 1.50
N ILE A 90 -2.38 -16.77 2.77
CA ILE A 90 -2.22 -17.81 3.80
C ILE A 90 -3.53 -18.56 3.98
N GLU A 91 -4.65 -17.84 4.10
CA GLU A 91 -5.95 -18.47 4.27
C GLU A 91 -6.33 -19.34 3.06
N ALA A 92 -6.14 -18.83 1.83
CA ALA A 92 -6.40 -19.58 0.61
C ALA A 92 -5.54 -20.85 0.52
N ASN A 93 -4.26 -20.78 0.89
CA ASN A 93 -3.36 -21.92 0.92
C ASN A 93 -3.77 -22.94 1.98
N THR A 94 -4.17 -22.48 3.18
CA THR A 94 -4.64 -23.35 4.26
C THR A 94 -5.92 -24.10 3.86
N ARG A 95 -6.87 -23.45 3.17
CA ARG A 95 -8.08 -24.12 2.65
C ARG A 95 -7.71 -25.22 1.65
N ARG A 96 -6.88 -24.91 0.66
CA ARG A 96 -6.42 -25.90 -0.34
C ARG A 96 -5.70 -27.09 0.31
N ALA A 97 -4.85 -26.82 1.31
CA ALA A 97 -4.14 -27.87 2.03
C ALA A 97 -5.10 -28.76 2.84
N ALA A 98 -6.14 -28.17 3.45
CA ALA A 98 -7.18 -28.91 4.15
C ALA A 98 -8.01 -29.78 3.19
N ASP A 99 -8.38 -29.24 2.02
CA ASP A 99 -9.11 -29.98 0.98
C ASP A 99 -8.29 -31.19 0.47
N ALA A 100 -7.02 -30.96 0.14
CA ALA A 100 -6.09 -32.01 -0.31
C ALA A 100 -5.86 -33.09 0.76
N ALA A 101 -5.76 -32.70 2.04
CA ALA A 101 -5.67 -33.66 3.14
C ALA A 101 -6.95 -34.48 3.29
N GLY A 102 -8.13 -33.86 3.14
CA GLY A 102 -9.42 -34.55 3.13
C GLY A 102 -9.55 -35.56 1.99
N GLU A 103 -9.06 -35.23 0.80
CA GLU A 103 -9.02 -36.15 -0.35
C GLU A 103 -8.06 -37.33 -0.13
N ALA A 104 -6.90 -37.10 0.49
CA ALA A 104 -5.93 -38.15 0.80
C ALA A 104 -6.45 -39.17 1.84
N ILE A 105 -7.38 -38.75 2.72
CA ILE A 105 -8.00 -39.63 3.73
C ILE A 105 -9.16 -40.46 3.14
N ARG A 106 -9.84 -39.95 2.10
CA ARG A 106 -11.00 -40.60 1.47
C ARG A 106 -10.78 -41.95 0.74
N PRO A 107 -9.58 -42.44 0.36
CA PRO A 107 -9.47 -43.72 -0.36
C PRO A 107 -9.59 -44.96 0.53
N ALA A 108 -9.44 -44.84 1.85
CA ALA A 108 -9.44 -46.01 2.75
C ALA A 108 -10.85 -46.57 3.05
N ALA A 109 -11.91 -45.77 2.88
CA ALA A 109 -13.28 -46.18 3.22
C ALA A 109 -13.97 -46.98 2.09
N SER A 110 -13.57 -46.79 0.83
CA SER A 110 -14.20 -47.44 -0.33
C SER A 110 -13.60 -48.81 -0.71
N GLY A 111 -12.44 -49.19 -0.16
CA GLY A 111 -11.81 -50.48 -0.42
C GLY A 111 -12.36 -51.66 0.40
N HIS A 112 -13.05 -51.40 1.53
CA HIS A 112 -13.45 -52.46 2.46
C HIS A 112 -14.81 -53.12 2.11
N LEU A 113 -15.66 -52.47 1.31
CA LEU A 113 -17.00 -52.99 0.98
C LEU A 113 -17.04 -53.88 -0.27
N SER A 114 -15.92 -54.07 -0.98
CA SER A 114 -15.87 -54.93 -2.19
C SER A 114 -15.13 -56.26 -1.98
N GLN A 115 -14.69 -56.57 -0.76
CA GLN A 115 -13.94 -57.80 -0.43
C GLN A 115 -14.74 -58.75 0.48
N VAL A 116 -16.07 -58.74 0.38
CA VAL A 116 -16.95 -59.74 1.00
C VAL A 116 -18.06 -60.05 -0.01
N GLY A 117 -17.78 -60.94 -0.95
CA GLY A 117 -18.71 -61.40 -1.98
C GLY A 117 -18.19 -62.66 -2.65
#